data_AF-A0A6A5R678-F1
#
_entry.id   AF-A0A6A5R678-F1
#
_cell.length_a   1.000
_cell.length_b   1.000
_cell.length_c   1.000
_cell.angle_alpha   90.00
_cell.angle_beta   90.00
_cell.angle_gamma   90.00
#
_symmetry.space_group_name_H-M   'P 1'
#
loop_
_entity.id
_entity.type
_entity.pdbx_description
1 polymer ?
#
loop_
_entity_poly.entity_id
_entity_poly.type
_entity_poly.pdbx_seq_one_letter_code
_entity_poly.pdbx_strand_id
1 'polypeptide(L)' 'LGHGYNKAYLYNIQKTESSKCSCGYTQTPQHLLLSCRNYREARKKIKSSLQETRLTMSLLLDTNRGI' A
#
# COMPACT_ATOMS: atom_id res chain seq x y z
N LEU A 1 3.25 5.99 16.10
CA LEU A 1 2.76 5.74 14.72
C LEU A 1 2.94 4.26 14.40
N GLY A 2 2.07 3.38 14.92
CA GLY A 2 2.40 1.94 15.03
C GLY A 2 1.33 0.95 14.59
N HIS A 3 0.17 1.38 14.10
CA HIS A 3 -0.90 0.44 13.76
C HIS A 3 -1.50 0.77 12.40
N GLY A 4 -1.13 -0.05 11.40
CA GLY A 4 -1.84 -0.20 10.14
C GLY A 4 -1.91 1.07 9.29
N TYR A 5 -1.08 1.14 8.25
CA TYR A 5 -1.28 2.09 7.16
C TYR A 5 -2.52 1.68 6.32
N ASN A 6 -3.69 1.60 6.95
CA ASN A 6 -4.98 1.31 6.32
C ASN A 6 -6.03 2.22 6.95
N LYS A 7 -5.76 3.54 6.91
CA LYS A 7 -6.70 4.53 7.44
C LYS A 7 -8.08 4.43 6.81
N ALA A 8 -8.20 3.94 5.56
CA ALA A 8 -9.50 3.69 4.95
C ALA A 8 -10.33 2.69 5.77
N TYR A 9 -9.73 1.55 6.15
CA TYR A 9 -10.38 0.58 7.04
C TYR A 9 -10.62 1.15 8.44
N LEU A 10 -9.62 1.81 9.03
CA LEU A 10 -9.73 2.38 10.37
C LEU A 10 -10.83 3.45 10.45
N TYR A 11 -11.05 4.21 9.38
CA TYR A 11 -12.10 5.22 9.30
C TYR A 11 -13.48 4.56 9.35
N ASN A 12 -13.67 3.45 8.63
CA ASN A 12 -14.93 2.69 8.64
C ASN A 12 -15.29 2.16 10.03
N ILE A 13 -14.30 1.77 10.83
CA ILE A 13 -14.50 1.30 12.21
C ILE A 13 -14.34 2.42 13.26
N GLN A 14 -14.37 3.69 12.83
CA GLN A 14 -14.30 4.88 13.68
C GLN A 14 -13.07 4.92 14.61
N LYS A 15 -11.93 4.38 14.14
CA LYS A 15 -10.63 4.41 14.83
C LYS A 15 -9.70 5.52 14.34
N THR A 16 -10.09 6.28 13.33
CA THR A 16 -9.35 7.46 12.86
C THR A 16 -10.30 8.49 12.25
N GLU A 17 -9.96 9.76 12.40
CA GLU A 17 -10.72 10.90 11.86
C GLU A 17 -10.65 11.03 10.34
N SER A 18 -9.69 10.36 9.69
CA SER A 18 -9.48 10.52 8.25
C SER A 18 -9.04 9.24 7.58
N SER A 19 -9.71 8.90 6.48
CA SER A 19 -9.33 7.82 5.56
C SER A 19 -8.15 8.18 4.65
N LYS A 20 -7.66 9.43 4.69
CA LYS A 20 -6.66 9.94 3.73
C LYS A 20 -5.22 9.64 4.15
N CYS A 21 -4.43 9.31 3.14
CA CYS A 21 -2.98 9.24 3.19
C CYS A 21 -2.40 10.66 3.21
N SER A 22 -1.19 10.83 3.73
CA SER A 22 -0.50 12.13 3.73
C SER A 22 -0.22 12.67 2.33
N CYS A 23 -0.29 11.83 1.30
CA CYS A 23 -0.22 12.27 -0.11
C CYS A 23 -1.56 12.71 -0.71
N GLY A 24 -2.64 12.76 0.08
CA GLY A 24 -3.96 13.28 -0.30
C GLY A 24 -4.96 12.24 -0.81
N TYR A 25 -4.51 11.05 -1.19
CA TYR A 25 -5.37 9.95 -1.66
C TYR A 25 -5.90 9.09 -0.52
N THR A 26 -6.98 8.34 -0.74
CA THR A 26 -7.46 7.34 0.23
C THR A 26 -6.36 6.33 0.56
N GLN A 27 -6.08 6.15 1.84
CA GLN A 27 -5.02 5.24 2.29
C GLN A 27 -5.53 3.80 2.33
N THR A 28 -5.39 3.11 1.20
CA THR A 28 -5.57 1.67 1.10
C THR A 28 -4.21 0.96 1.01
N PRO A 29 -4.12 -0.35 1.33
CA PRO A 29 -2.91 -1.13 1.14
C PRO A 29 -2.42 -1.09 -0.31
N GLN A 30 -3.34 -1.21 -1.27
CA GLN A 30 -3.03 -1.12 -2.70
C GLN A 30 -2.43 0.24 -3.08
N HIS A 31 -3.00 1.33 -2.58
CA HIS A 31 -2.44 2.66 -2.80
C HIS A 31 -1.01 2.76 -2.27
N LEU A 32 -0.75 2.32 -1.04
CA LEU A 32 0.58 2.40 -0.43
C LEU A 32 1.63 1.60 -1.19
N LEU A 33 1.29 0.37 -1.53
CA LEU A 33 2.21 -0.59 -2.14
C LEU A 33 2.45 -0.33 -3.62
N LEU A 34 1.48 0.25 -4.35
CA LEU A 34 1.58 0.38 -5.81
C LEU A 34 1.73 1.83 -6.30
N SER A 35 1.18 2.82 -5.59
CA SER A 35 0.96 4.16 -6.16
C SER A 35 1.39 5.34 -5.27
N CYS A 36 1.55 5.14 -3.96
CA CYS A 36 1.73 6.24 -3.03
C CYS A 36 3.05 6.98 -3.27
N ARG A 37 2.99 8.30 -3.46
CA ARG A 37 4.18 9.11 -3.78
C ARG A 37 5.26 9.03 -2.70
N ASN A 38 4.84 8.93 -1.44
CA ASN A 38 5.74 8.85 -0.28
C ASN A 38 6.61 7.58 -0.29
N TYR A 39 6.15 6.49 -0.92
CA TYR A 39 6.86 5.22 -0.98
C TYR A 39 7.49 4.95 -2.35
N ARG A 40 7.65 5.97 -3.19
CA ARG A 40 8.20 5.80 -4.55
C ARG A 40 9.59 5.19 -4.56
N GLU A 41 10.48 5.66 -3.68
CA GLU A 41 11.87 5.18 -3.63
C GLU A 41 11.95 3.74 -3.09
N ALA A 42 11.11 3.38 -2.10
CA ALA A 42 10.97 2.00 -1.65
C ALA A 42 10.50 1.07 -2.77
N ARG A 43 9.51 1.49 -3.57
CA ARG A 43 9.05 0.71 -4.74
C ARG A 43 10.14 0.54 -5.80
N LYS A 44 10.96 1.55 -6.06
CA LYS A 44 12.10 1.41 -7.00
C LYS A 44 13.08 0.34 -6.53
N LYS A 45 13.42 0.33 -5.24
CA LYS A 45 14.30 -0.71 -4.66
C LYS A 45 13.70 -2.11 -4.83
N ILE A 46 12.42 -2.28 -4.55
CA ILE A 46 11.74 -3.57 -4.75
C ILE A 46 11.73 -3.98 -6.22
N LYS A 47 11.39 -3.08 -7.15
CA LYS A 47 11.44 -3.35 -8.60
C LYS A 47 12.83 -3.80 -9.05
N SER A 48 13.87 -3.11 -8.57
CA SER A 48 15.26 -3.48 -8.88
C SER A 48 15.62 -4.85 -8.32
N SER A 49 15.15 -5.19 -7.11
CA SER A 49 15.43 -6.48 -6.47
C SER A 49 14.70 -7.64 -7.14
N LEU A 50 13.47 -7.42 -7.62
CA LEU A 50 12.65 -8.43 -8.29
C LEU A 50 12.94 -8.53 -9.80
N GLN A 51 13.71 -7.59 -10.36
CA GLN A 51 13.90 -7.43 -11.80
C GLN A 51 12.58 -7.27 -12.59
N GLU A 52 11.55 -6.75 -11.91
CA GLU A 52 10.19 -6.61 -12.44
C GLU A 52 9.85 -5.13 -12.71
N THR A 53 9.30 -4.86 -13.89
CA THR A 53 8.87 -3.50 -14.26
C THR A 53 7.54 -3.10 -13.61
N ARG A 54 6.66 -4.09 -13.35
CA ARG A 54 5.32 -3.87 -12.81
C ARG A 54 5.13 -4.60 -11.48
N LEU A 55 4.90 -3.83 -10.43
CA LEU A 55 4.46 -4.38 -9.14
C LEU A 55 2.96 -4.65 -9.18
N THR A 56 2.57 -5.85 -8.74
CA THR A 56 1.17 -6.23 -8.52
C THR A 56 0.99 -6.68 -7.07
N MET A 57 -0.25 -6.68 -6.59
CA MET A 57 -0.53 -7.14 -5.22
C MET A 57 -0.13 -8.61 -5.04
N SER A 58 -0.44 -9.48 -6.00
CA SER A 58 -0.08 -10.90 -5.94
C SER A 58 1.43 -11.13 -5.89
N LEU A 59 2.20 -10.37 -6.67
CA LEU A 59 3.66 -10.44 -6.66
C LEU A 59 4.26 -9.97 -5.32
N LEU A 60 3.70 -8.92 -4.72
CA LEU A 60 4.23 -8.34 -3.49
C LEU A 60 3.86 -9.12 -2.22
N LEU A 61 2.71 -9.80 -2.24
CA LEU A 61 2.15 -10.47 -1.07
C LEU A 61 2.22 -12.00 -1.18
N ASP A 62 3.01 -12.51 -2.12
CA ASP A 62 3.16 -13.95 -2.45
C ASP A 62 1.82 -14.70 -2.39
N THR A 63 0.77 -14.07 -2.90
CA THR A 63 -0.57 -14.59 -2.76
C THR A 63 -0.76 -15.59 -3.88
N ASN A 64 -0.63 -16.89 -3.56
CA ASN A 64 -1.14 -17.95 -4.41
C ASN A 64 -2.58 -17.58 -4.80
N ARG A 65 -2.94 -17.72 -6.08
CA ARG A 65 -4.34 -17.59 -6.52
C ARG A 65 -5.15 -18.54 -5.66
N GLY A 66 -5.93 -17.99 -4.72
CA GLY A 66 -6.79 -18.78 -3.85
C GLY A 66 -7.77 -19.60 -4.67
N ILE A 67 -7.93 -20.85 -4.26
CA ILE A 67 -8.88 -21.86 -4.77
C ILE A 67 -10.30 -21.32 -4.88
#